data_AF-A0A482W740-F1
#
_entry.id   AF-A0A482W740-F1
#
_cell.length_a   1.000
_cell.length_b   1.000
_cell.length_c   1.000
_cell.angle_alpha   90.00
_cell.angle_beta   90.00
_cell.angle_gamma   90.00
#
_symmetry.space_group_name_H-M   'P 1'
#
loop_
_entity.id
_entity.type
_entity.pdbx_description
1 polymer ?
#
loop_
_entity_poly.entity_id
_entity_poly.type
_entity_poly.pdbx_seq_one_letter_code
_entity_poly.pdbx_strand_id
1 'polypeptide(L)'
;MVKESSREGNLKKKRKSASTVDSESDVDVYKKSVEFEEKEALSRPNDADAQIYFNTCKEIRQLFAEISELKSKDEHIELVPVEEFLLEAPENLTKKFFSFDENDEMMKHELRLARLEWELQQRIHLADMCKKLEEEKKKLEADIAERKNKLDKLGPLLSTVMEATKPVQEHLGLHIDKTQAEHKLASLLPNPLYLFYANIDAFRQVNDSSMNVEIVGDQDDASQWKELQLAEPGIEDEEEQSEIEFETQEAEEIVETKKRRHRKSVQIDPLEEKKRKLLQVHPLSIEVTVTTKDGPSIKIKLSYYTKLEIVTVSSSVNIPSNIT
;
A
#
# COMPACT_ATOMS: atom_id res chain seq x y z
N MET A 1 52.68 -14.25 36.38
CA MET A 1 53.98 -13.56 36.36
C MET A 1 53.75 -12.05 36.35
N VAL A 2 53.39 -11.49 37.50
CA VAL A 2 53.55 -10.07 37.86
C VAL A 2 53.89 -10.08 39.35
N LYS A 3 54.89 -9.27 39.71
CA LYS A 3 55.86 -9.49 40.78
C LYS A 3 55.42 -8.71 42.04
N GLU A 4 55.26 -9.41 43.15
CA GLU A 4 55.19 -8.82 44.50
C GLU A 4 56.51 -8.10 44.82
N SER A 5 56.42 -6.93 45.47
CA SER A 5 57.56 -6.27 46.10
C SER A 5 57.22 -5.95 47.55
N SER A 6 57.80 -6.73 48.44
CA SER A 6 57.89 -6.51 49.88
C SER A 6 58.47 -5.15 50.23
N ARG A 7 58.06 -4.59 51.37
CA ARG A 7 58.92 -3.79 52.25
C ARG A 7 58.51 -4.00 53.71
N GLU A 8 59.29 -4.82 54.41
CA GLU A 8 59.33 -4.88 55.86
C GLU A 8 59.92 -3.59 56.44
N GLY A 9 59.42 -3.21 57.62
CA GLY A 9 59.97 -2.15 58.46
C GLY A 9 59.49 -2.34 59.90
N ASN A 10 60.24 -3.14 60.66
CA ASN A 10 60.05 -3.38 62.10
C ASN A 10 60.51 -2.16 62.90
N LEU A 11 59.90 -1.84 64.05
CA LEU A 11 60.57 -1.44 65.32
C LEU A 11 59.59 -0.93 66.41
N LYS A 12 59.62 -1.67 67.53
CA LYS A 12 59.58 -1.26 68.96
C LYS A 12 58.24 -1.14 69.73
N LYS A 13 58.03 -2.20 70.54
CA LYS A 13 57.28 -2.27 71.80
C LYS A 13 57.59 -1.12 72.77
N LYS A 14 56.54 -0.59 73.43
CA LYS A 14 56.62 -0.10 74.82
C LYS A 14 55.32 -0.49 75.56
N ARG A 15 55.47 -1.18 76.70
CA ARG A 15 54.40 -1.67 77.60
C ARG A 15 54.10 -0.65 78.71
N LYS A 16 52.94 -0.91 79.36
CA LYS A 16 52.41 -0.45 80.67
C LYS A 16 51.69 0.89 80.62
N SER A 17 50.51 1.06 81.24
CA SER A 17 49.97 0.38 82.42
C SER A 17 48.44 0.38 82.44
N ALA A 18 47.86 -0.68 83.01
CA ALA A 18 46.48 -0.72 83.44
C ALA A 18 46.23 0.25 84.60
N SER A 19 45.11 0.97 84.54
CA SER A 19 44.43 1.54 85.70
C SER A 19 42.93 1.29 85.52
N THR A 20 42.45 0.26 86.21
CA THR A 20 41.10 0.20 86.76
C THR A 20 40.78 1.52 87.46
N VAL A 21 39.77 2.24 86.97
CA VAL A 21 38.66 2.90 87.68
C VAL A 21 37.91 3.63 86.57
N ASP A 22 36.81 3.07 86.07
CA ASP A 22 35.73 3.92 85.54
C ASP A 22 34.43 3.12 85.38
N SER A 23 33.76 2.87 86.49
CA SER A 23 32.35 2.46 86.50
C SER A 23 31.43 3.67 86.76
N GLU A 24 31.96 4.90 86.71
CA GLU A 24 31.20 6.15 86.83
C GLU A 24 30.99 6.85 85.49
N SER A 25 31.92 6.76 84.53
CA SER A 25 31.78 7.47 83.24
C SER A 25 30.75 6.89 82.27
N ASP A 26 30.49 5.58 82.30
CA ASP A 26 29.52 4.96 81.38
C ASP A 26 28.08 5.31 81.79
N VAL A 27 27.80 5.34 83.11
CA VAL A 27 26.52 5.80 83.66
C VAL A 27 26.28 7.29 83.34
N ASP A 28 27.33 8.09 83.28
CA ASP A 28 27.28 9.53 83.00
C ASP A 28 27.02 9.82 81.51
N VAL A 29 27.45 8.98 80.56
CA VAL A 29 27.14 9.15 79.13
C VAL A 29 25.66 8.87 78.85
N TYR A 30 25.13 7.74 79.32
CA TYR A 30 23.71 7.44 79.14
C TYR A 30 22.83 8.45 79.87
N LYS A 31 23.24 8.87 81.07
CA LYS A 31 22.52 9.91 81.81
C LYS A 31 22.57 11.27 81.12
N LYS A 32 23.71 11.66 80.53
CA LYS A 32 23.81 12.88 79.70
C LYS A 32 23.00 12.80 78.42
N SER A 33 22.95 11.65 77.76
CA SER A 33 22.11 11.44 76.58
C SER A 33 20.62 11.51 76.92
N VAL A 34 20.22 10.91 78.04
CA VAL A 34 18.84 11.00 78.56
C VAL A 34 18.51 12.41 78.99
N GLU A 35 19.38 13.10 79.73
CA GLU A 35 19.18 14.50 80.13
C GLU A 35 19.16 15.46 78.92
N PHE A 36 19.91 15.14 77.87
CA PHE A 36 19.89 15.87 76.61
C PHE A 36 18.57 15.63 75.88
N GLU A 37 18.13 14.38 75.70
CA GLU A 37 16.83 14.04 75.12
C GLU A 37 15.66 14.62 75.93
N GLU A 38 15.72 14.59 77.26
CA GLU A 38 14.70 15.18 78.13
C GLU A 38 14.63 16.71 77.97
N LYS A 39 15.77 17.40 77.91
CA LYS A 39 15.81 18.86 77.64
C LYS A 39 15.34 19.19 76.23
N GLU A 40 15.66 18.33 75.26
CA GLU A 40 15.21 18.50 73.88
C GLU A 40 13.71 18.26 73.76
N ALA A 41 13.17 17.23 74.39
CA ALA A 41 11.75 16.92 74.44
C ALA A 41 10.91 17.99 75.14
N LEU A 42 11.45 18.68 76.16
CA LEU A 42 10.78 19.83 76.78
C LEU A 42 10.79 21.10 75.91
N SER A 43 11.78 21.24 75.01
CA SER A 43 11.95 22.44 74.17
C SER A 43 11.37 22.30 72.77
N ARG A 44 11.15 21.07 72.30
CA ARG A 44 10.49 20.79 71.03
C ARG A 44 8.97 20.96 71.17
N PRO A 45 8.32 21.70 70.26
CA PRO A 45 6.87 21.77 70.25
C PRO A 45 6.29 20.45 69.73
N ASN A 46 5.37 19.86 70.48
CA ASN A 46 4.71 18.58 70.15
C ASN A 46 4.14 18.53 68.72
N ASP A 47 3.70 19.68 68.20
CA ASP A 47 3.17 19.81 66.84
C ASP A 47 4.24 19.61 65.77
N ALA A 48 5.46 20.13 65.98
CA ALA A 48 6.57 19.94 65.04
C ALA A 48 7.07 18.49 65.03
N ASP A 49 7.17 17.84 66.20
CA ASP A 49 7.57 16.43 66.28
C ASP A 49 6.52 15.50 65.65
N ALA A 50 5.23 15.77 65.88
CA ALA A 50 4.15 15.07 65.19
C ALA A 50 4.24 15.28 63.66
N GLN A 51 4.54 16.49 63.21
CA GLN A 51 4.67 16.80 61.79
C GLN A 51 5.87 16.10 61.14
N ILE A 52 7.01 16.00 61.85
CA ILE A 52 8.17 15.20 61.40
C ILE A 52 7.82 13.72 61.29
N TYR A 53 7.11 13.17 62.29
CA TYR A 53 6.62 11.78 62.24
C TYR A 53 5.68 11.55 61.05
N PHE A 54 4.70 12.44 60.82
CA PHE A 54 3.79 12.32 59.68
C PHE A 54 4.51 12.43 58.34
N ASN A 55 5.49 13.32 58.21
CA ASN A 55 6.28 13.49 57.00
C ASN A 55 7.14 12.26 56.71
N THR A 56 7.86 11.74 57.70
CA THR A 56 8.66 10.51 57.55
C THR A 56 7.79 9.30 57.21
N CYS A 57 6.63 9.12 57.85
CA CYS A 57 5.68 8.06 57.48
C CYS A 57 5.09 8.27 56.07
N LYS A 58 4.95 9.50 55.59
CA LYS A 58 4.53 9.80 54.22
C LYS A 58 5.62 9.44 53.22
N GLU A 59 6.87 9.81 53.50
CA GLU A 59 8.03 9.47 52.68
C GLU A 59 8.22 7.95 52.58
N ILE A 60 8.15 7.22 53.71
CA ILE A 60 8.22 5.76 53.71
C ILE A 60 7.11 5.15 52.86
N ARG A 61 5.88 5.67 52.96
CA ARG A 61 4.76 5.21 52.10
C ARG A 61 5.01 5.50 50.62
N GLN A 62 5.57 6.67 50.29
CA GLN A 62 5.94 6.99 48.91
C GLN A 62 7.02 6.06 48.38
N LEU A 63 8.06 5.78 49.18
CA LEU A 63 9.11 4.83 48.81
C LEU A 63 8.55 3.41 48.62
N PHE A 64 7.64 2.95 49.49
CA PHE A 64 6.99 1.65 49.28
C PHE A 64 6.11 1.61 48.04
N ALA A 65 5.40 2.71 47.74
CA ALA A 65 4.62 2.81 46.50
C ALA A 65 5.53 2.75 45.27
N GLU A 66 6.67 3.46 45.29
CA GLU A 66 7.66 3.45 44.21
C GLU A 66 8.30 2.06 44.05
N ILE A 67 8.67 1.39 45.14
CA ILE A 67 9.19 0.02 45.11
C ILE A 67 8.15 -0.95 44.53
N SER A 68 6.88 -0.80 44.92
CA SER A 68 5.78 -1.62 44.38
C SER A 68 5.61 -1.40 42.89
N GLU A 69 5.65 -0.14 42.45
CA GLU A 69 5.51 0.23 41.05
C GLU A 69 6.68 -0.30 40.20
N LEU A 70 7.92 -0.21 40.71
CA LEU A 70 9.10 -0.77 40.04
C LEU A 70 9.05 -2.28 39.91
N LYS A 71 8.45 -2.98 40.89
CA LYS A 71 8.28 -4.44 40.83
C LYS A 71 7.21 -4.87 39.83
N SER A 72 6.13 -4.09 39.65
CA SER A 72 5.01 -4.46 38.79
C SER A 72 5.14 -4.00 37.33
N LYS A 73 5.96 -2.99 37.05
CA LYS A 73 6.11 -2.41 35.70
C LYS A 73 6.44 -3.42 34.61
N ASP A 74 7.26 -4.42 34.93
CA ASP A 74 7.71 -5.40 33.96
C ASP A 74 6.72 -6.57 33.81
N GLU A 75 5.73 -6.74 34.69
CA GLU A 75 4.81 -7.89 34.66
C GLU A 75 3.90 -7.92 33.43
N HIS A 76 3.66 -6.77 32.81
CA HIS A 76 2.81 -6.64 31.62
C HIS A 76 3.58 -6.74 30.29
N ILE A 77 4.91 -6.87 30.34
CA ILE A 77 5.69 -7.04 29.11
C ILE A 77 5.47 -8.47 28.64
N GLU A 78 4.81 -8.62 27.50
CA GLU A 78 4.69 -9.89 26.80
C GLU A 78 6.00 -10.17 26.07
N LEU A 79 6.70 -11.23 26.47
CA LEU A 79 7.94 -11.66 25.83
C LEU A 79 7.66 -12.81 24.86
N VAL A 80 8.49 -12.94 23.83
CA VAL A 80 8.46 -14.04 22.85
C VAL A 80 8.45 -15.39 23.57
N PRO A 81 7.51 -16.31 23.25
CA PRO A 81 7.35 -17.59 23.92
C PRO A 81 8.67 -18.34 24.12
N VAL A 82 8.79 -19.06 25.25
CA VAL A 82 10.02 -19.79 25.59
C VAL A 82 10.39 -20.81 24.51
N GLU A 83 9.37 -21.44 23.90
CA GLU A 83 9.55 -22.41 22.81
C GLU A 83 10.19 -21.77 21.58
N GLU A 84 9.68 -20.62 21.13
CA GLU A 84 10.22 -19.87 19.99
C GLU A 84 11.64 -19.35 20.28
N PHE A 85 11.87 -18.83 21.50
CA PHE A 85 13.19 -18.40 21.93
C PHE A 85 14.21 -19.54 21.90
N LEU A 86 13.87 -20.72 22.40
CA LEU A 86 14.80 -21.87 22.41
C LEU A 86 15.13 -22.40 21.01
N LEU A 87 14.23 -22.22 20.04
CA LEU A 87 14.40 -22.64 18.66
C LEU A 87 15.18 -21.64 17.81
N GLU A 88 14.89 -20.35 17.95
CA GLU A 88 15.40 -19.30 17.07
C GLU A 88 16.63 -18.57 17.64
N ALA A 89 16.79 -18.54 18.96
CA ALA A 89 17.91 -17.84 19.57
C ALA A 89 19.22 -18.63 19.43
N PRO A 90 20.37 -17.93 19.31
CA PRO A 90 21.67 -18.58 19.19
C PRO A 90 21.95 -19.52 20.36
N GLU A 91 22.60 -20.65 20.09
CA GLU A 91 22.84 -21.68 21.10
C GLU A 91 23.62 -21.15 22.33
N ASN A 92 24.40 -20.09 22.17
CA ASN A 92 25.15 -19.47 23.26
C ASN A 92 24.23 -18.87 24.35
N LEU A 93 23.02 -18.44 23.98
CA LEU A 93 22.02 -17.95 24.93
C LEU A 93 21.12 -19.09 25.42
N THR A 94 20.80 -20.09 24.59
CA THR A 94 19.80 -21.12 24.93
C THR A 94 20.38 -22.33 25.68
N LYS A 95 21.67 -22.66 25.52
CA LYS A 95 22.33 -23.85 26.11
C LYS A 95 22.09 -24.05 27.61
N LYS A 96 21.99 -22.96 28.37
CA LYS A 96 21.83 -22.98 29.84
C LYS A 96 20.41 -23.29 30.29
N PHE A 97 19.43 -23.17 29.40
CA PHE A 97 18.01 -23.26 29.72
C PHE A 97 17.37 -24.57 29.26
N PHE A 98 18.13 -25.47 28.62
CA PHE A 98 17.65 -26.83 28.30
C PHE A 98 17.51 -27.73 29.53
N SER A 99 18.27 -27.47 30.59
CA SER A 99 18.16 -28.14 31.89
C SER A 99 17.47 -27.21 32.91
N PHE A 100 16.29 -26.71 32.56
CA PHE A 100 15.54 -25.79 33.40
C PHE A 100 14.92 -26.50 34.61
N ASP A 101 15.19 -25.99 35.82
CA ASP A 101 14.45 -26.35 37.03
C ASP A 101 13.46 -25.23 37.34
N GLU A 102 12.17 -25.54 37.29
CA GLU A 102 11.07 -24.60 37.53
C GLU A 102 11.08 -24.02 38.96
N ASN A 103 11.77 -24.67 39.90
CA ASN A 103 11.81 -24.25 41.30
C ASN A 103 12.95 -23.26 41.61
N ASP A 104 13.84 -22.99 40.66
CA ASP A 104 14.95 -22.04 40.83
C ASP A 104 14.59 -20.65 40.28
N GLU A 105 14.24 -19.74 41.20
CA GLU A 105 13.93 -18.34 40.88
C GLU A 105 15.11 -17.61 40.22
N MET A 106 16.37 -17.99 40.47
CA MET A 106 17.52 -17.39 39.78
C MET A 106 17.56 -17.81 38.31
N MET A 107 17.36 -19.09 37.99
CA MET A 107 17.35 -19.55 36.60
C MET A 107 16.18 -18.97 35.80
N LYS A 108 15.01 -18.79 36.45
CA LYS A 108 13.86 -18.10 35.84
C LYS A 108 14.17 -16.64 35.51
N HIS A 109 14.87 -15.94 36.41
CA HIS A 109 15.32 -14.57 36.15
C HIS A 109 16.35 -14.51 35.01
N GLU A 110 17.32 -15.41 35.00
CA GLU A 110 18.31 -15.49 33.93
C GLU A 110 17.68 -15.81 32.55
N LEU A 111 16.68 -16.71 32.51
CA LEU A 111 15.92 -17.01 31.30
C LEU A 111 15.19 -15.76 30.78
N ARG A 112 14.60 -14.99 31.69
CA ARG A 112 13.92 -13.75 31.36
C ARG A 112 14.90 -12.71 30.79
N LEU A 113 16.08 -12.55 31.39
CA LEU A 113 17.12 -11.65 30.87
C LEU A 113 17.60 -12.06 29.48
N ALA A 114 17.82 -13.35 29.24
CA ALA A 114 18.27 -13.86 27.95
C ALA A 114 17.21 -13.64 26.85
N ARG A 115 15.93 -13.83 27.16
CA ARG A 115 14.81 -13.50 26.24
C ARG A 115 14.77 -12.01 25.91
N LEU A 116 14.90 -11.14 26.92
CA LEU A 116 14.94 -9.68 26.71
C LEU A 116 16.13 -9.24 25.86
N GLU A 117 17.31 -9.80 26.10
CA GLU A 117 18.51 -9.49 25.32
C GLU A 117 18.33 -9.89 23.85
N TRP A 118 17.78 -11.08 23.59
CA TRP A 118 17.53 -11.54 22.23
C TRP A 118 16.46 -10.69 21.52
N GLU A 119 15.36 -10.35 22.19
CA GLU A 119 14.36 -9.45 21.61
C GLU A 119 14.93 -8.06 21.32
N LEU A 120 15.77 -7.54 22.22
CA LEU A 120 16.45 -6.27 21.99
C LEU A 120 17.32 -6.34 20.74
N GLN A 121 18.10 -7.41 20.57
CA GLN A 121 18.91 -7.64 19.38
C GLN A 121 18.05 -7.74 18.10
N GLN A 122 16.92 -8.45 18.16
CA GLN A 122 15.98 -8.52 17.05
C GLN A 122 15.40 -7.15 16.70
N ARG A 123 14.95 -6.38 17.69
CA ARG A 123 14.39 -5.03 17.46
C ARG A 123 15.43 -4.08 16.87
N ILE A 124 16.69 -4.16 17.32
CA ILE A 124 17.80 -3.39 16.73
C ILE A 124 18.01 -3.81 15.27
N HIS A 125 18.08 -5.11 14.99
CA HIS A 125 18.27 -5.62 13.63
C HIS A 125 17.14 -5.21 12.69
N LEU A 126 15.89 -5.35 13.13
CA LEU A 126 14.70 -4.95 12.39
C LEU A 126 14.68 -3.44 12.16
N ALA A 127 15.00 -2.63 13.16
CA ALA A 127 15.09 -1.18 13.02
C ALA A 127 16.14 -0.77 11.99
N ASP A 128 17.30 -1.41 11.97
CA ASP A 128 18.34 -1.16 10.97
C ASP A 128 17.90 -1.60 9.57
N MET A 129 17.16 -2.71 9.45
CA MET A 129 16.60 -3.12 8.16
C MET A 129 15.53 -2.15 7.67
N CYS A 130 14.64 -1.67 8.54
CA CYS A 130 13.67 -0.64 8.19
C CYS A 130 14.36 0.64 7.70
N LYS A 131 15.40 1.12 8.39
CA LYS A 131 16.18 2.29 7.95
C LYS A 131 16.78 2.10 6.56
N LYS A 132 17.38 0.93 6.29
CA LYS A 132 17.94 0.62 4.96
C LYS A 132 16.87 0.64 3.87
N LEU A 133 15.72 0.01 4.12
CA LEU A 133 14.61 -0.02 3.18
C LEU A 133 14.02 1.39 2.95
N GLU A 134 13.95 2.23 3.98
CA GLU A 134 13.53 3.62 3.84
C GLU A 134 14.49 4.44 2.97
N GLU A 135 15.80 4.24 3.13
CA GLU A 135 16.81 4.87 2.28
C GLU A 135 16.70 4.42 0.81
N GLU A 136 16.50 3.13 0.56
CA GLU A 136 16.30 2.58 -0.79
C GLU A 136 15.02 3.10 -1.43
N LYS A 137 13.91 3.12 -0.66
CA LYS A 137 12.64 3.71 -1.09
C LYS A 137 12.82 5.16 -1.51
N LYS A 138 13.51 5.96 -0.68
CA LYS A 138 13.76 7.39 -0.98
C LYS A 138 14.61 7.57 -2.25
N LYS A 139 15.61 6.72 -2.48
CA LYS A 139 16.41 6.73 -3.72
C LYS A 139 15.54 6.41 -4.94
N LEU A 140 14.71 5.36 -4.86
CA LEU A 140 13.80 5.00 -5.94
C LEU A 140 12.77 6.09 -6.23
N GLU A 141 12.21 6.73 -5.19
CA GLU A 141 11.30 7.86 -5.36
C GLU A 141 11.97 9.03 -6.09
N ALA A 142 13.23 9.34 -5.77
CA ALA A 142 14.00 10.37 -6.47
C ALA A 142 14.25 10.00 -7.95
N ASP A 143 14.64 8.76 -8.23
CA ASP A 143 14.86 8.27 -9.61
C ASP A 143 13.58 8.31 -10.45
N ILE A 144 12.44 7.92 -9.86
CA ILE A 144 11.13 7.99 -10.51
C ILE A 144 10.77 9.45 -10.81
N ALA A 145 10.97 10.36 -9.85
CA ALA A 145 10.71 11.78 -10.05
C ALA A 145 11.61 12.37 -11.16
N GLU A 146 12.88 12.00 -11.22
CA GLU A 146 13.79 12.43 -12.29
C GLU A 146 13.33 11.91 -13.66
N ARG A 147 12.99 10.62 -13.76
CA ARG A 147 12.50 10.02 -15.02
C ARG A 147 11.18 10.64 -15.48
N LYS A 148 10.24 10.88 -14.57
CA LYS A 148 8.99 11.60 -14.86
C LYS A 148 9.28 13.00 -15.40
N ASN A 149 10.12 13.77 -14.72
CA ASN A 149 10.52 15.10 -15.18
C ASN A 149 11.20 15.07 -16.56
N LYS A 150 12.02 14.05 -16.87
CA LYS A 150 12.61 13.88 -18.20
C LYS A 150 11.54 13.59 -19.26
N LEU A 151 10.56 12.75 -18.94
CA LEU A 151 9.45 12.43 -19.83
C LEU A 151 8.54 13.64 -20.09
N ASP A 152 8.23 14.39 -19.02
CA ASP A 152 7.42 15.62 -19.11
C ASP A 152 8.12 16.69 -19.96
N LYS A 153 9.45 16.75 -19.94
CA LYS A 153 10.25 17.61 -20.81
C LYS A 153 10.33 17.12 -22.26
N LEU A 154 10.22 15.80 -22.49
CA LEU A 154 10.33 15.22 -23.83
C LEU A 154 9.11 15.57 -24.70
N GLY A 155 7.90 15.55 -24.13
CA GLY A 155 6.67 15.92 -24.83
C GLY A 155 6.73 17.25 -25.59
N PRO A 156 7.01 18.39 -24.93
CA PRO A 156 7.09 19.69 -25.60
C PRO A 156 8.26 19.78 -26.59
N LEU A 157 9.40 19.13 -26.30
CA LEU A 157 10.53 19.06 -27.24
C LEU A 157 10.12 18.34 -28.53
N LEU A 158 9.43 17.21 -28.43
CA LEU A 158 8.91 16.48 -29.58
C LEU A 158 7.87 17.31 -30.36
N SER A 159 6.97 18.02 -29.68
CA SER A 159 6.01 18.92 -30.34
C SER A 159 6.73 20.03 -31.12
N THR A 160 7.76 20.62 -30.53
CA THR A 160 8.57 21.66 -31.18
C THR A 160 9.26 21.13 -32.44
N VAL A 161 9.84 19.92 -32.36
CA VAL A 161 10.48 19.27 -33.52
C VAL A 161 9.44 18.93 -34.59
N MET A 162 8.28 18.39 -34.20
CA MET A 162 7.20 18.06 -35.11
C MET A 162 6.72 19.32 -35.86
N GLU A 163 6.46 20.42 -35.16
CA GLU A 163 6.10 21.70 -35.77
C GLU A 163 7.18 22.27 -36.69
N ALA A 164 8.45 22.21 -36.28
CA ALA A 164 9.57 22.69 -37.10
C ALA A 164 9.75 21.89 -38.40
N THR A 165 9.36 20.61 -38.42
CA THR A 165 9.48 19.75 -39.61
C THR A 165 8.30 19.83 -40.57
N LYS A 166 7.13 20.32 -40.14
CA LYS A 166 5.93 20.49 -40.99
C LYS A 166 6.17 21.14 -42.36
N PRO A 167 6.85 22.31 -42.49
CA PRO A 167 7.03 22.94 -43.80
C PRO A 167 7.86 22.09 -44.76
N VAL A 168 8.82 21.31 -44.25
CA VAL A 168 9.62 20.39 -45.08
C VAL A 168 8.80 19.18 -45.49
N GLN A 169 7.95 18.65 -44.59
CA GLN A 169 7.01 17.57 -44.92
C GLN A 169 6.04 17.99 -46.02
N GLU A 170 5.47 19.20 -45.94
CA GLU A 170 4.58 19.76 -46.96
C GLU A 170 5.28 19.94 -48.31
N HIS A 171 6.52 20.43 -48.29
CA HIS A 171 7.30 20.62 -49.52
C HIS A 171 7.69 19.29 -50.20
N LEU A 172 7.94 18.24 -49.40
CA LEU A 172 8.25 16.89 -49.88
C LEU A 172 7.00 16.05 -50.16
N GLY A 173 5.79 16.58 -49.94
CA GLY A 173 4.54 15.84 -50.09
C GLY A 173 4.35 14.69 -49.11
N LEU A 174 5.07 14.71 -47.98
CA LEU A 174 5.01 13.68 -46.94
C LEU A 174 3.82 13.97 -46.03
N HIS A 175 2.73 13.21 -46.14
CA HIS A 175 1.53 13.36 -45.32
C HIS A 175 1.59 12.58 -44.00
N ILE A 176 2.70 12.72 -43.25
CA ILE A 176 2.96 11.94 -42.03
C ILE A 176 1.86 12.17 -40.98
N ASP A 177 1.37 13.40 -40.83
CA ASP A 177 0.30 13.73 -39.87
C ASP A 177 -1.02 13.01 -40.20
N LYS A 178 -1.35 12.85 -41.49
CA LYS A 178 -2.55 12.11 -41.91
C LYS A 178 -2.42 10.63 -41.62
N THR A 179 -1.28 10.04 -41.99
CA THR A 179 -0.96 8.64 -41.71
C THR A 179 -0.96 8.34 -40.21
N GLN A 180 -0.43 9.24 -39.37
CA GLN A 180 -0.48 9.08 -37.91
C GLN A 180 -1.91 9.17 -37.36
N ALA A 181 -2.74 10.08 -37.86
CA ALA A 181 -4.15 10.18 -37.47
C ALA A 181 -4.92 8.91 -37.86
N GLU A 182 -4.70 8.41 -39.07
CA GLU A 182 -5.25 7.15 -39.57
C GLU A 182 -4.81 5.96 -38.73
N HIS A 183 -3.53 5.86 -38.34
CA HIS A 183 -3.04 4.81 -37.44
C HIS A 183 -3.64 4.90 -36.02
N LYS A 184 -3.83 6.11 -35.48
CA LYS A 184 -4.49 6.30 -34.18
C LYS A 184 -5.95 5.83 -34.25
N LEU A 185 -6.67 6.19 -35.32
CA LEU A 185 -8.02 5.71 -35.58
C LEU A 185 -8.05 4.18 -35.79
N ALA A 186 -7.08 3.63 -36.53
CA ALA A 186 -6.97 2.19 -36.75
C ALA A 186 -6.73 1.43 -35.45
N SER A 187 -6.01 2.01 -34.48
CA SER A 187 -5.82 1.39 -33.17
C SER A 187 -7.13 1.21 -32.40
N LEU A 188 -8.17 2.00 -32.69
CA LEU A 188 -9.48 1.89 -32.07
C LEU A 188 -10.39 0.86 -32.75
N LEU A 189 -9.94 0.22 -33.83
CA LEU A 189 -10.71 -0.82 -34.52
C LEU A 189 -10.64 -2.17 -33.78
N PRO A 190 -11.71 -2.98 -33.83
CA PRO A 190 -11.68 -4.38 -33.42
C PRO A 190 -10.66 -5.18 -34.22
N ASN A 191 -10.07 -6.23 -33.62
CA ASN A 191 -9.01 -7.03 -34.23
C ASN A 191 -9.30 -7.48 -35.68
N PRO A 192 -10.51 -7.98 -36.03
CA PRO A 192 -10.80 -8.39 -37.41
C PRO A 192 -10.78 -7.21 -38.39
N LEU A 193 -11.29 -6.04 -37.98
CA LEU A 193 -11.29 -4.83 -38.80
C LEU A 193 -9.89 -4.22 -38.90
N TYR A 194 -9.11 -4.20 -37.82
CA TYR A 194 -7.73 -3.74 -37.84
C TYR A 194 -6.87 -4.56 -38.81
N LEU A 195 -6.98 -5.88 -38.77
CA LEU A 195 -6.25 -6.77 -39.68
C LEU A 195 -6.64 -6.53 -41.14
N PHE A 196 -7.94 -6.37 -41.39
CA PHE A 196 -8.43 -6.01 -42.72
C PHE A 196 -7.87 -4.66 -43.19
N TYR A 197 -7.91 -3.64 -42.33
CA TYR A 197 -7.35 -2.30 -42.60
C TYR A 197 -5.86 -2.37 -42.95
N ALA A 198 -5.05 -3.05 -42.13
CA ALA A 198 -3.61 -3.17 -42.37
C ALA A 198 -3.29 -3.84 -43.70
N ASN A 199 -4.03 -4.91 -44.05
CA ASN A 199 -3.83 -5.63 -45.32
C ASN A 199 -4.25 -4.78 -46.53
N ILE A 200 -5.38 -4.08 -46.44
CA ILE A 200 -5.90 -3.30 -47.56
C ILE A 200 -5.14 -1.99 -47.75
N ASP A 201 -4.64 -1.39 -46.67
CA ASP A 201 -3.75 -0.22 -46.73
C ASP A 201 -2.40 -0.60 -47.35
N ALA A 202 -1.81 -1.74 -46.95
CA ALA A 202 -0.62 -2.27 -47.61
C ALA A 202 -0.87 -2.54 -49.11
N PHE A 203 -2.03 -3.09 -49.46
CA PHE A 203 -2.41 -3.32 -50.85
C PHE A 203 -2.56 -2.02 -51.65
N ARG A 204 -3.18 -0.99 -51.06
CA ARG A 204 -3.32 0.36 -51.63
C ARG A 204 -1.95 1.01 -51.91
N GLN A 205 -0.98 0.80 -51.03
CA GLN A 205 0.36 1.38 -51.20
C GLN A 205 1.17 0.71 -52.32
N VAL A 206 0.96 -0.58 -52.56
CA VAL A 206 1.72 -1.36 -53.57
C VAL A 206 1.06 -1.29 -54.95
N ASN A 207 -0.26 -1.24 -54.98
CA ASN A 207 -1.03 -1.28 -56.21
C ASN A 207 -1.58 0.13 -56.44
N ASP A 208 -1.00 0.90 -57.39
CA ASP A 208 -1.43 2.25 -57.85
C ASP A 208 -2.88 2.29 -58.42
N SER A 209 -3.70 1.29 -58.08
CA SER A 209 -5.14 1.23 -58.28
C SER A 209 -5.79 2.37 -57.51
N SER A 210 -6.75 3.05 -58.14
CA SER A 210 -7.54 4.15 -57.60
C SER A 210 -8.53 3.69 -56.51
N MET A 211 -7.94 3.15 -55.45
CA MET A 211 -8.55 2.53 -54.29
C MET A 211 -8.28 3.42 -53.07
N ASN A 212 -9.35 3.88 -52.43
CA ASN A 212 -9.28 4.67 -51.21
C ASN A 212 -9.86 3.85 -50.05
N VAL A 213 -9.21 3.92 -48.89
CA VAL A 213 -9.61 3.21 -47.67
C VAL A 213 -9.77 4.25 -46.59
N GLU A 214 -10.97 4.37 -46.03
CA GLU A 214 -11.30 5.34 -45.00
C GLU A 214 -11.94 4.62 -43.80
N ILE A 215 -11.55 5.03 -42.59
CA ILE A 215 -12.19 4.59 -41.36
C ILE A 215 -13.32 5.58 -41.06
N VAL A 216 -14.56 5.10 -41.05
CA VAL A 216 -15.77 5.91 -40.86
C VAL A 216 -16.46 5.52 -39.56
N GLY A 217 -16.73 6.50 -38.70
CA GLY A 217 -17.48 6.27 -37.46
C GLY A 217 -17.24 7.37 -36.43
N ASP A 218 -17.76 7.14 -35.23
CA ASP A 218 -17.54 8.02 -34.08
C ASP A 218 -16.30 7.56 -33.30
N GLN A 219 -15.29 8.44 -33.20
CA GLN A 219 -14.02 8.17 -32.53
C GLN A 219 -14.17 8.12 -31.01
N ASP A 220 -15.07 8.91 -30.44
CA ASP A 220 -15.23 9.01 -28.98
C ASP A 220 -15.91 7.76 -28.44
N ASP A 221 -16.97 7.29 -29.11
CA ASP A 221 -17.65 6.04 -28.79
C ASP A 221 -16.71 4.82 -28.95
N ALA A 222 -15.81 4.85 -29.94
CA ALA A 222 -14.84 3.78 -30.17
C ALA A 222 -13.75 3.74 -29.09
N SER A 223 -13.33 4.90 -28.59
CA SER A 223 -12.37 5.01 -27.49
C SER A 223 -12.98 4.48 -26.20
N GLN A 224 -14.23 4.84 -25.91
CA GLN A 224 -14.98 4.30 -24.77
C GLN A 224 -15.17 2.78 -24.89
N TRP A 225 -15.49 2.28 -26.08
CA TRP A 225 -15.63 0.83 -26.30
C TRP A 225 -14.33 0.08 -26.03
N LYS A 226 -13.20 0.59 -26.54
CA LYS A 226 -11.88 -0.01 -26.29
C LYS A 226 -11.49 0.03 -24.82
N GLU A 227 -11.83 1.12 -24.11
CA GLU A 227 -11.62 1.24 -22.67
C GLU A 227 -12.48 0.26 -21.88
N LEU A 228 -13.76 0.09 -22.24
CA LEU A 228 -14.66 -0.90 -21.64
C LEU A 228 -14.16 -2.33 -21.87
N GLN A 229 -13.66 -2.64 -23.07
CA GLN A 229 -13.10 -3.95 -23.39
C GLN A 229 -11.81 -4.25 -22.60
N LEU A 230 -11.02 -3.21 -22.28
CA LEU A 230 -9.83 -3.33 -21.42
C LEU A 230 -10.19 -3.36 -19.92
N ALA A 231 -11.33 -2.79 -19.55
CA ALA A 231 -11.84 -2.73 -18.18
C ALA A 231 -12.62 -3.99 -17.76
N GLU A 232 -12.90 -4.92 -18.67
CA GLU A 232 -13.44 -6.24 -18.37
C GLU A 232 -12.33 -7.29 -18.22
N PRO A 233 -11.83 -7.57 -17.01
CA PRO A 233 -11.26 -8.87 -16.71
C PRO A 233 -12.42 -9.83 -16.41
N GLY A 234 -12.80 -10.64 -17.41
CA GLY A 234 -13.45 -11.95 -17.25
C GLY A 234 -14.59 -12.07 -16.23
N ILE A 235 -15.79 -11.59 -16.59
CA ILE A 235 -17.05 -12.14 -16.06
C ILE A 235 -17.88 -12.54 -17.27
N GLU A 236 -17.56 -13.71 -17.81
CA GLU A 236 -18.48 -14.47 -18.65
C GLU A 236 -19.50 -15.15 -17.71
N ASP A 237 -20.79 -14.99 -18.07
CA ASP A 237 -21.89 -15.93 -17.79
C ASP A 237 -22.47 -16.05 -16.36
N GLU A 238 -23.28 -15.06 -15.93
CA GLU A 238 -24.32 -15.27 -14.89
C GLU A 238 -25.66 -14.54 -15.19
N GLU A 239 -26.10 -14.46 -16.45
CA GLU A 239 -27.48 -14.01 -16.77
C GLU A 239 -28.35 -15.06 -17.49
N GLU A 240 -27.88 -16.31 -17.60
CA GLU A 240 -28.69 -17.44 -18.09
C GLU A 240 -29.03 -18.43 -16.98
N GLN A 241 -29.78 -18.01 -15.95
CA GLN A 241 -30.63 -18.90 -15.14
C GLN A 241 -31.50 -18.13 -14.14
N SER A 242 -32.66 -17.66 -14.59
CA SER A 242 -33.84 -17.53 -13.72
C SER A 242 -35.11 -17.50 -14.56
N GLU A 243 -35.40 -18.63 -15.22
CA GLU A 243 -36.78 -19.01 -15.49
C GLU A 243 -37.18 -20.09 -14.49
N ILE A 244 -38.43 -19.98 -14.02
CA ILE A 244 -39.18 -20.87 -13.11
C ILE A 244 -39.14 -20.43 -11.63
N GLU A 245 -40.14 -19.62 -11.24
CA GLU A 245 -41.17 -20.11 -10.31
C GLU A 245 -42.43 -19.27 -10.44
N PHE A 246 -43.48 -19.93 -10.93
CA PHE A 246 -44.84 -19.45 -11.04
C PHE A 246 -45.50 -19.82 -9.70
N GLU A 247 -45.72 -18.86 -8.81
CA GLU A 247 -46.72 -19.06 -7.75
C GLU A 247 -47.59 -17.81 -7.59
N THR A 248 -48.85 -18.03 -7.94
CA THR A 248 -50.01 -17.17 -7.77
C THR A 248 -50.26 -16.87 -6.29
N GLN A 249 -50.41 -15.60 -5.94
CA GLN A 249 -51.30 -15.17 -4.85
C GLN A 249 -51.80 -13.74 -5.11
N GLU A 250 -53.08 -13.65 -5.48
CA GLU A 250 -54.00 -12.53 -5.26
C GLU A 250 -54.03 -12.20 -3.74
N ALA A 251 -54.33 -11.01 -3.19
CA ALA A 251 -54.85 -9.73 -3.64
C ALA A 251 -54.64 -8.69 -2.51
N GLU A 252 -54.74 -7.39 -2.86
CA GLU A 252 -55.06 -6.21 -2.01
C GLU A 252 -54.03 -5.80 -0.91
N GLU A 253 -53.52 -4.56 -0.86
CA GLU A 253 -54.29 -3.35 -0.56
C GLU A 253 -53.60 -2.06 -1.08
N ILE A 254 -54.43 -1.08 -1.40
CA ILE A 254 -54.16 0.20 -2.06
C ILE A 254 -53.62 1.23 -1.07
N VAL A 255 -52.53 1.96 -1.38
CA VAL A 255 -52.41 3.39 -1.06
C VAL A 255 -51.63 4.13 -2.16
N GLU A 256 -52.33 5.03 -2.83
CA GLU A 256 -51.80 5.99 -3.80
C GLU A 256 -50.90 7.04 -3.14
N THR A 257 -49.89 7.56 -3.86
CA THR A 257 -49.92 8.93 -4.41
C THR A 257 -48.54 9.40 -4.89
N LYS A 258 -48.48 9.81 -6.18
CA LYS A 258 -48.11 11.15 -6.69
C LYS A 258 -47.47 11.07 -8.08
N LYS A 259 -48.32 11.36 -9.06
CA LYS A 259 -48.07 11.48 -10.50
C LYS A 259 -46.92 12.45 -10.82
N ARG A 260 -45.85 11.93 -11.45
CA ARG A 260 -44.93 12.71 -12.29
C ARG A 260 -45.07 12.27 -13.74
N ARG A 261 -45.09 13.25 -14.62
CA ARG A 261 -45.56 13.17 -16.02
C ARG A 261 -44.76 12.14 -16.82
N HIS A 262 -45.43 11.06 -17.22
CA HIS A 262 -44.92 10.07 -18.15
C HIS A 262 -44.75 10.72 -19.54
N ARG A 263 -43.50 10.94 -19.93
CA ARG A 263 -43.13 11.01 -21.35
C ARG A 263 -43.58 9.67 -21.94
N LYS A 264 -44.37 9.67 -23.02
CA LYS A 264 -44.79 8.45 -23.72
C LYS A 264 -43.53 7.66 -24.10
N SER A 265 -43.14 6.71 -23.26
CA SER A 265 -42.21 5.64 -23.61
C SER A 265 -42.99 4.78 -24.58
N VAL A 266 -42.58 4.80 -25.84
CA VAL A 266 -42.94 3.73 -26.78
C VAL A 266 -42.55 2.44 -26.06
N GLN A 267 -43.53 1.61 -25.70
CA GLN A 267 -43.27 0.25 -25.23
C GLN A 267 -42.60 -0.47 -26.41
N ILE A 268 -41.27 -0.49 -26.39
CA ILE A 268 -40.48 -1.35 -27.26
C ILE A 268 -40.60 -2.73 -26.63
N ASP A 269 -40.94 -3.73 -27.44
CA ASP A 269 -41.10 -5.09 -26.96
C ASP A 269 -39.81 -5.56 -26.26
N PRO A 270 -39.84 -6.23 -25.08
CA PRO A 270 -38.63 -6.71 -24.41
C PRO A 270 -37.75 -7.59 -25.31
N LEU A 271 -38.37 -8.31 -26.26
CA LEU A 271 -37.67 -9.07 -27.30
C LEU A 271 -36.90 -8.17 -28.28
N GLU A 272 -37.46 -7.02 -28.61
CA GLU A 272 -36.88 -6.04 -29.54
C GLU A 272 -35.69 -5.31 -28.89
N GLU A 273 -35.74 -5.06 -27.57
CA GLU A 273 -34.58 -4.56 -26.81
C GLU A 273 -33.44 -5.59 -26.73
N LYS A 274 -33.75 -6.87 -26.44
CA LYS A 274 -32.76 -7.95 -26.47
C LYS A 274 -32.11 -8.07 -27.86
N LYS A 275 -32.92 -8.01 -28.92
CA LYS A 275 -32.42 -8.03 -30.30
C LYS A 275 -31.54 -6.82 -30.63
N ARG A 276 -31.92 -5.61 -30.20
CA ARG A 276 -31.09 -4.41 -30.40
C ARG A 276 -29.76 -4.48 -29.63
N LYS A 277 -29.77 -5.07 -28.43
CA LYS A 277 -28.55 -5.31 -27.65
C LYS A 277 -27.63 -6.32 -28.33
N LEU A 278 -28.17 -7.40 -28.92
CA LEU A 278 -27.39 -8.41 -29.66
C LEU A 278 -26.85 -7.88 -31.00
N LEU A 279 -27.63 -7.05 -31.69
CA LEU A 279 -27.25 -6.43 -32.97
C LEU A 279 -26.45 -5.11 -32.79
N GLN A 280 -25.76 -4.93 -31.66
CA GLN A 280 -24.90 -3.77 -31.46
C GLN A 280 -23.71 -3.84 -32.43
N VAL A 281 -23.62 -2.80 -33.26
CA VAL A 281 -22.53 -2.61 -34.21
C VAL A 281 -21.45 -1.76 -33.55
N HIS A 282 -20.20 -2.09 -33.84
CA HIS A 282 -19.05 -1.28 -33.45
C HIS A 282 -19.16 0.13 -34.05
N PRO A 283 -18.84 1.19 -33.28
CA PRO A 283 -18.98 2.58 -33.73
C PRO A 283 -18.11 2.94 -34.94
N LEU A 284 -16.97 2.27 -35.13
CA LEU A 284 -16.14 2.38 -36.33
C LEU A 284 -16.41 1.28 -37.35
N SER A 285 -16.37 1.67 -38.61
CA SER A 285 -16.51 0.82 -39.80
C SER A 285 -15.44 1.20 -40.83
N ILE A 286 -15.08 0.27 -41.72
CA ILE A 286 -14.11 0.52 -42.79
C ILE A 286 -14.87 0.69 -44.10
N GLU A 287 -14.69 1.82 -44.78
CA GLU A 287 -15.21 2.07 -46.11
C GLU A 287 -14.08 2.00 -47.14
N VAL A 288 -14.25 1.13 -48.13
CA VAL A 288 -13.33 0.95 -49.23
C VAL A 288 -14.01 1.44 -50.49
N THR A 289 -13.43 2.45 -51.14
CA THR A 289 -13.92 2.98 -52.41
C THR A 289 -12.95 2.61 -53.53
N VAL A 290 -13.41 1.77 -54.45
CA VAL A 290 -12.65 1.41 -55.67
C VAL A 290 -13.27 2.12 -56.85
N THR A 291 -12.49 2.97 -57.52
CA THR A 291 -12.92 3.65 -58.75
C THR A 291 -12.27 2.98 -59.95
N THR A 292 -13.05 2.73 -61.01
CA THR A 292 -12.52 2.17 -62.26
C THR A 292 -12.31 3.30 -63.27
N LYS A 293 -11.35 3.14 -64.20
CA LYS A 293 -11.04 4.16 -65.24
C LYS A 293 -12.25 4.52 -66.12
N ASP A 294 -13.24 3.62 -66.19
CA ASP A 294 -14.45 3.76 -67.03
C ASP A 294 -15.65 4.41 -66.30
N GLY A 295 -15.44 5.00 -65.12
CA GLY A 295 -16.46 5.75 -64.39
C GLY A 295 -17.22 5.07 -63.24
N PRO A 296 -17.49 3.74 -63.22
CA PRO A 296 -18.20 3.14 -62.08
C PRO A 296 -17.31 3.09 -60.84
N SER A 297 -17.90 3.43 -59.69
CA SER A 297 -17.25 3.36 -58.38
C SER A 297 -18.00 2.38 -57.48
N ILE A 298 -17.24 1.50 -56.81
CA ILE A 298 -17.77 0.53 -55.86
C ILE A 298 -17.38 1.01 -54.47
N LYS A 299 -18.38 1.20 -53.60
CA LYS A 299 -18.17 1.43 -52.17
C LYS A 299 -18.52 0.17 -51.41
N ILE A 300 -17.59 -0.27 -50.56
CA ILE A 300 -17.72 -1.46 -49.71
C ILE A 300 -17.54 -0.99 -48.27
N LYS A 301 -18.60 -1.10 -47.46
CA LYS A 301 -18.56 -0.75 -46.04
C LYS A 301 -18.60 -2.02 -45.19
N LEU A 302 -17.56 -2.23 -44.40
CA LEU A 302 -17.42 -3.33 -43.44
C LEU A 302 -17.77 -2.85 -42.03
N SER A 303 -18.73 -3.52 -41.40
CA SER A 303 -19.19 -3.25 -40.04
C SER A 303 -19.06 -4.48 -39.16
N TYR A 304 -18.60 -4.30 -37.92
CA TYR A 304 -18.40 -5.39 -36.97
C TYR A 304 -19.51 -5.40 -35.92
N TYR A 305 -20.13 -6.56 -35.70
CA TYR A 305 -21.10 -6.75 -34.63
C TYR A 305 -20.38 -7.29 -33.40
N THR A 306 -20.37 -6.52 -32.32
CA THR A 306 -19.50 -6.79 -31.16
C THR A 306 -19.92 -8.05 -30.40
N LYS A 307 -21.22 -8.24 -30.18
CA LYS A 307 -21.75 -9.41 -29.44
C LYS A 307 -21.87 -10.69 -30.26
N LEU A 308 -21.86 -10.56 -31.59
CA LEU A 308 -21.95 -11.69 -32.51
C LEU A 308 -20.58 -12.07 -33.08
N GLU A 309 -19.55 -11.25 -32.83
CA GLU A 309 -18.20 -11.38 -33.37
C GLU A 309 -18.09 -11.53 -34.89
N ILE A 310 -19.10 -11.05 -35.63
CA ILE A 310 -19.19 -11.19 -37.08
C ILE A 310 -18.88 -9.87 -37.78
N VAL A 311 -18.08 -9.94 -38.85
CA VAL A 311 -17.90 -8.85 -39.81
C VAL A 311 -18.95 -8.99 -40.91
N THR A 312 -19.67 -7.91 -41.15
CA THR A 312 -20.69 -7.79 -42.21
C THR A 312 -20.22 -6.82 -43.28
N VAL A 313 -20.64 -7.06 -44.53
CA VAL A 313 -20.25 -6.25 -45.67
C VAL A 313 -21.50 -5.72 -46.36
N SER A 314 -21.54 -4.41 -46.57
CA SER A 314 -22.54 -3.75 -47.41
C SER A 314 -21.84 -3.13 -48.62
N SER A 315 -22.38 -3.36 -49.82
CA SER A 315 -21.81 -2.83 -51.06
C SER A 315 -22.82 -1.96 -51.77
N SER A 316 -22.37 -0.79 -52.23
CA SER A 316 -23.14 0.10 -53.10
C SER A 316 -22.32 0.44 -54.33
N VAL A 317 -22.92 0.26 -55.51
CA VAL A 317 -22.29 0.58 -56.80
C VAL A 317 -22.87 1.91 -57.30
N ASN A 318 -21.99 2.86 -57.60
CA ASN A 318 -22.37 4.15 -58.14
C ASN A 318 -21.94 4.20 -59.62
N ILE A 319 -22.93 4.19 -60.51
CA ILE A 319 -22.73 4.23 -61.96
C ILE A 319 -23.01 5.67 -62.41
N PRO A 320 -22.03 6.41 -62.96
CA PRO A 320 -22.26 7.75 -63.46
C PRO A 320 -23.20 7.72 -64.67
N SER A 321 -24.15 8.66 -64.71
CA SER A 321 -25.27 8.74 -65.67
C SER A 321 -24.90 9.01 -67.14
N ASN A 322 -23.62 8.88 -67.52
CA ASN A 322 -23.10 9.26 -68.85
C ASN A 322 -22.88 8.06 -69.78
N ILE A 323 -23.61 6.95 -69.59
CA ILE A 323 -23.61 5.82 -70.51
C ILE A 323 -24.98 5.77 -71.19
N THR A 324 -25.07 6.36 -72.39
CA THR A 324 -26.05 6.02 -73.42
C THR A 324 -25.33 5.98 -74.76
#